data_AF-A0A925BG34-F1
#
_entry.id   AF-A0A925BG34-F1
#
_cell.length_a   1.000
_cell.length_b   1.000
_cell.length_c   1.000
_cell.angle_alpha   90.00
_cell.angle_beta   90.00
_cell.angle_gamma   90.00
#
_symmetry.space_group_name_H-M   'P 1'
#
loop_
_entity.id
_entity.type
_entity.pdbx_description
1 polymer ?
#
loop_
_entity_poly.entity_id
_entity_poly.type
_entity_poly.pdbx_seq_one_letter_code
_entity_poly.pdbx_strand_id
1 'polypeptide(L)' 'GRIQVGNLSGALAANQYQYIPATYAHQISNPGFEPLTYLSFIITDPFTQHGTELVKE' A
#
# COMPACT_ATOMS: atom_id res chain seq x y z
N GLY A 1 9.70 0.06 9.98
CA GLY A 1 9.20 -0.85 8.93
C GLY A 1 9.90 -0.58 7.61
N ARG A 2 9.65 -1.38 6.58
CA ARG A 2 10.11 -1.15 5.21
C ARG A 2 8.89 -1.21 4.28
N ILE A 3 8.83 -0.32 3.31
CA ILE A 3 7.82 -0.33 2.26
C ILE A 3 8.49 -0.50 0.90
N GLN A 4 7.89 -1.34 0.07
CA GLN A 4 8.23 -1.49 -1.34
C GLN A 4 7.01 -1.08 -2.17
N VAL A 5 7.21 -0.18 -3.14
CA VAL A 5 6.19 0.27 -4.09
C VAL A 5 6.78 0.12 -5.49
N GLY A 6 6.27 -0.86 -6.26
CA GLY A 6 6.92 -1.32 -7.48
C GLY A 6 8.37 -1.75 -7.23
N ASN A 7 9.32 -1.11 -7.91
CA ASN A 7 10.76 -1.38 -7.78
C ASN A 7 11.47 -0.48 -6.74
N LEU A 8 10.76 0.46 -6.13
CA LEU A 8 11.33 1.39 -5.16
C LEU A 8 11.11 0.84 -3.75
N SER A 9 12.15 0.89 -2.91
CA SER A 9 12.05 0.48 -1.51
C SER A 9 12.55 1.57 -0.57
N GLY A 10 11.82 1.80 0.52
CA GLY A 10 12.13 2.82 1.51
C GLY A 10 11.90 2.36 2.95
N ALA A 11 12.51 3.05 3.90
CA ALA A 11 12.25 2.87 5.33
C ALA A 11 10.98 3.63 5.74
N LEU A 12 10.18 3.00 6.61
CA LEU A 12 9.04 3.62 7.29
C LEU A 12 9.42 3.85 8.75
N ALA A 13 9.46 5.12 9.15
CA ALA A 13 9.64 5.56 10.53
C ALA A 13 8.28 5.78 11.23
N ALA A 14 8.30 5.88 12.55
CA ALA A 14 7.10 6.23 13.32
C ALA A 14 6.57 7.62 12.91
N ASN A 15 5.24 7.77 12.89
CA ASN A 15 4.53 9.00 12.49
C ASN A 15 4.78 9.46 11.05
N GLN A 16 5.27 8.56 10.19
CA GLN A 16 5.44 8.85 8.76
C GLN A 16 4.18 8.48 7.98
N TYR A 17 3.72 9.42 7.14
CA TYR A 17 2.67 9.17 6.16
C TYR A 17 3.28 8.76 4.82
N GLN A 18 2.73 7.73 4.19
CA GLN A 18 3.09 7.32 2.85
C GLN A 18 1.85 7.15 1.99
N TYR A 19 1.77 7.93 0.91
CA TYR A 19 0.78 7.71 -0.13
C TYR A 19 1.27 6.65 -1.11
N ILE A 20 0.39 5.70 -1.47
CA ILE A 20 0.65 4.66 -2.46
C ILE A 20 -0.52 4.70 -3.46
N PRO A 21 -0.28 5.01 -4.75
CA PRO A 21 -1.36 5.01 -5.73
C PRO A 21 -1.86 3.58 -5.97
N ALA A 22 -3.17 3.43 -6.21
CA ALA A 22 -3.83 2.11 -6.35
C ALA A 22 -3.28 1.24 -7.49
N THR A 23 -2.68 1.87 -8.51
CA THR A 23 -2.09 1.17 -9.66
C THR A 23 -0.75 0.52 -9.36
N TYR A 24 -0.16 0.76 -8.18
CA TYR A 24 1.14 0.22 -7.82
C TYR A 24 1.01 -0.98 -6.88
N ALA A 25 1.58 -2.11 -7.30
CA ALA A 25 1.85 -3.20 -6.41
C ALA A 25 2.78 -2.73 -5.27
N HIS A 26 2.44 -3.06 -4.04
CA HIS A 26 3.21 -2.68 -2.88
C HIS A 26 3.26 -3.78 -1.82
N GLN A 27 4.31 -3.75 -1.01
CA GLN A 27 4.49 -4.65 0.12
C GLN A 27 5.03 -3.87 1.31
N ILE A 28 4.40 -4.03 2.46
CA ILE A 28 4.91 -3.54 3.75
C ILE A 28 5.53 -4.73 4.48
N SER A 29 6.76 -4.58 4.93
CA SER A 29 7.47 -5.59 5.71
C SER A 29 8.00 -4.99 7.01
N ASN A 30 8.05 -5.79 8.06
CA ASN A 30 8.64 -5.39 9.33
C ASN A 30 9.96 -6.14 9.56
N PRO A 31 11.12 -5.54 9.21
CA PRO A 31 12.41 -6.20 9.42
C PRO A 31 12.93 -6.09 10.86
N GLY A 32 12.26 -5.32 11.72
CA GLY A 32 12.66 -5.13 13.11
C GLY A 32 12.10 -6.21 14.03
N PHE A 33 12.67 -6.28 15.24
CA PHE A 33 12.19 -7.18 16.30
C PHE A 33 10.92 -6.65 17.01
N GLU A 34 10.70 -5.34 16.95
CA GLU A 34 9.52 -4.70 17.53
C GLU A 34 8.31 -4.79 16.60
N PRO A 35 7.08 -4.93 17.11
CA PRO A 35 5.87 -4.90 16.29
C PRO A 35 5.72 -3.59 15.50
N LEU A 36 5.30 -3.72 14.24
CA LEU A 36 4.93 -2.58 13.40
C LEU A 36 3.42 -2.35 13.45
N THR A 37 2.99 -1.25 14.06
CA THR A 37 1.59 -0.80 14.05
C THR A 37 1.43 0.34 13.05
N TYR A 38 0.41 0.27 12.20
CA TYR A 38 0.09 1.33 11.23
C TYR A 38 -1.43 1.42 10.99
N LEU A 39 -1.87 2.61 10.58
CA LEU A 39 -3.23 2.85 10.10
C LEU A 39 -3.22 2.80 8.57
N SER A 40 -4.20 2.10 7.98
CA SER A 40 -4.36 2.03 6.52
C SER A 40 -5.70 2.66 6.12
N PHE A 41 -5.64 3.62 5.20
CA PHE A 41 -6.80 4.24 4.58
C PHE A 41 -6.76 3.94 3.10
N ILE A 42 -7.72 3.15 2.62
CA ILE A 42 -7.82 2.77 1.21
C ILE A 42 -8.95 3.58 0.58
N ILE A 43 -8.59 4.45 -0.36
CA ILE A 43 -9.56 5.20 -1.18
C ILE A 43 -9.64 4.47 -2.52
N THR A 44 -10.78 3.86 -2.78
CA THR A 44 -11.10 3.18 -4.03
C THR A 44 -12.15 3.99 -4.77
N ASP A 45 -12.04 4.06 -6.09
CA ASP A 45 -13.08 4.65 -6.92
C ASP A 45 -14.36 3.81 -6.77
N PRO A 46 -15.52 4.41 -6.41
CA PRO A 46 -16.79 3.69 -6.29
C PRO A 46 -17.14 2.85 -7.53
N PHE A 47 -16.67 3.22 -8.73
CA PHE A 47 -16.88 2.47 -9.97
C PHE A 47 -16.01 1.20 -10.09
N THR A 48 -14.97 1.09 -9.26
CA THR A 48 -14.07 -0.08 -9.19
C THR A 48 -14.24 -0.87 -7.89
N GLN A 49 -15.13 -0.44 -7.00
CA GLN A 49 -15.11 -0.84 -5.59
C GLN A 49 -15.71 -2.23 -5.32
N HIS A 50 -16.36 -2.88 -6.30
CA HIS A 50 -16.95 -4.20 -6.11
C HIS A 50 -16.94 -5.04 -7.40
N GLY A 51 -15.89 -5.84 -7.59
CA GLY A 51 -15.92 -6.99 -8.50
C GLY A 51 -16.20 -6.71 -9.98
N THR A 52 -16.01 -5.47 -10.44
CA THR A 52 -16.15 -5.14 -11.86
C THR A 52 -14.89 -5.60 -12.58
N GLU A 53 -14.93 -6.81 -13.13
CA GLU A 53 -13.93 -7.25 -14.10
C GLU A 53 -13.87 -6.22 -15.24
N LEU A 54 -12.66 -5.79 -15.58
CA LEU A 54 -12.42 -5.02 -16.79
C LEU A 54 -12.82 -5.92 -17.97
N VAL A 55 -14.02 -5.73 -18.50
CA VAL A 55 -14.45 -6.38 -19.74
C VAL A 55 -13.47 -5.91 -20.81
N LYS A 56 -12.62 -6.82 -21.29
CA LYS A 56 -11.80 -6.59 -22.48
C LYS A 56 -12.73 -6.54 -23.68
N GLU A 57 -12.76 -5.41 -24.37
CA GLU A 57 -13.23 -5.30 -25.76
C GLU A 57 -12.28 -6.04 -26.71
#